data_AF-A0A537YTR7-F1
#
_entry.id   AF-A0A537YTR7-F1
#
_cell.length_a   1.000
_cell.length_b   1.000
_cell.length_c   1.000
_cell.angle_alpha   90.00
_cell.angle_beta   90.00
_cell.angle_gamma   90.00
#
_symmetry.space_group_name_H-M   'P 1'
#
loop_
_entity.id
_entity.type
_entity.pdbx_description
1 polymer ?
#
loop_
_entity_poly.entity_id
_entity_poly.type
_entity_poly.pdbx_seq_one_letter_code
_entity_poly.pdbx_strand_id
1 'polypeptide(L)'
;MLLKHLRKRLTYANVMSSIAVFLVLGGTAFAATQLGKNSVGSKQIKKNAVTSAKIKKNAVSGAKIKNGAVDGAKVKDGSLTGSDINLGTLGTVPNANTAKKTDQIINIFYRGKEGDSPQNILNVAGLTLTETCESSNNIDARTSVAHSVIDVVTAQDNDYEANIDFNPGELFEIDMGHDQGPTEMYTAQYTTPAGVNVVIIWHDVDAEEGPIFGGSTADECLVAGLAYVS
;
A
#
# COMPACT_ATOMS: atom_id res chain seq x y z
N MET A 1 3.43 69.73 65.69
CA MET A 1 2.05 69.95 66.18
C MET A 1 0.95 69.31 65.29
N LEU A 2 1.25 68.93 64.04
CA LEU A 2 0.28 68.35 63.08
C LEU A 2 -0.27 66.95 63.48
N LEU A 3 0.61 66.05 63.95
CA LEU A 3 0.23 64.66 64.29
C LEU A 3 -0.78 64.55 65.46
N LYS A 4 -0.78 65.53 66.38
CA LYS A 4 -1.66 65.55 67.56
C LYS A 4 -3.12 65.87 67.19
N HIS A 5 -3.33 66.65 66.13
CA HIS A 5 -4.66 66.99 65.60
C HIS A 5 -5.25 65.85 64.75
N LEU A 6 -4.41 65.15 63.98
CA LEU A 6 -4.81 63.95 63.22
C LEU A 6 -5.32 62.82 64.13
N ARG A 7 -4.62 62.56 65.24
CA ARG A 7 -5.01 61.51 66.20
C ARG A 7 -6.34 61.80 66.92
N LYS A 8 -6.76 63.07 66.98
CA LYS A 8 -8.04 63.51 67.58
C LYS A 8 -9.25 63.32 66.65
N ARG A 9 -9.03 63.16 65.34
CA ARG A 9 -10.08 62.99 64.32
C ARG A 9 -10.17 61.57 63.75
N LEU A 10 -9.22 60.70 64.06
CA LEU A 10 -9.30 59.26 63.79
C LEU A 10 -10.16 58.60 64.87
N THR A 11 -11.47 58.70 64.71
CA THR A 11 -12.42 57.90 65.49
C THR A 11 -12.28 56.44 65.10
N TYR A 12 -12.61 55.52 66.02
CA TYR A 12 -12.67 54.09 65.73
C TYR A 12 -13.49 53.78 64.46
N ALA A 13 -14.58 54.53 64.26
CA ALA A 13 -15.42 54.45 63.07
C ALA A 13 -14.66 54.76 61.77
N ASN A 14 -13.81 55.80 61.74
CA ASN A 14 -13.05 56.16 60.54
C ASN A 14 -11.96 55.12 60.20
N VAL A 15 -11.34 54.54 61.23
CA VAL A 15 -10.34 53.47 61.07
C VAL A 15 -11.01 52.19 60.56
N MET A 16 -12.12 51.79 61.17
CA MET A 16 -12.85 50.60 60.71
C MET A 16 -13.49 50.79 59.33
N SER A 17 -13.99 52.00 59.03
CA SER A 17 -14.54 52.32 57.71
C SER A 17 -13.47 52.22 56.61
N SER A 18 -12.27 52.75 56.85
CA SER A 18 -11.18 52.63 55.88
C SER A 18 -10.71 51.18 55.72
N ILE A 19 -10.52 50.42 56.80
CA ILE A 19 -10.17 48.99 56.73
C ILE A 19 -11.26 48.18 56.00
N ALA A 20 -12.53 48.41 56.30
CA ALA A 20 -13.65 47.73 55.64
C ALA A 20 -13.66 48.01 54.14
N VAL A 21 -13.44 49.26 53.72
CA VAL A 21 -13.32 49.62 52.30
C VAL A 21 -12.15 48.89 51.64
N PHE A 22 -10.97 48.85 52.28
CA PHE A 22 -9.83 48.11 51.74
C PHE A 22 -10.07 46.59 51.66
N LEU A 23 -10.79 45.99 52.62
CA LEU A 23 -11.13 44.56 52.60
C LEU A 23 -12.18 44.23 51.54
N VAL A 24 -13.23 45.05 51.42
CA VAL A 24 -14.29 44.89 50.42
C VAL A 24 -13.74 45.04 49.01
N LEU A 25 -12.83 46.01 48.79
CA LEU A 25 -12.17 46.21 47.50
C LEU A 25 -11.05 45.17 47.24
N GLY A 26 -10.37 44.69 48.29
CA GLY A 26 -9.25 43.75 48.18
C GLY A 26 -9.64 42.27 48.04
N GLY A 27 -10.84 41.88 48.47
CA GLY A 27 -11.28 40.48 48.44
C GLY A 27 -11.32 39.83 47.05
N THR A 28 -11.59 40.61 46.01
CA THR A 28 -11.62 40.12 44.61
C THR A 28 -10.21 39.93 44.03
N ALA A 29 -9.25 40.78 44.41
CA ALA A 29 -7.86 40.67 43.97
C ALA A 29 -7.17 39.45 44.60
N PHE A 30 -7.47 39.14 45.87
CA PHE A 30 -6.91 37.97 46.55
C PHE A 30 -7.36 36.65 45.90
N ALA A 31 -8.61 36.56 45.46
CA ALA A 31 -9.12 35.39 44.75
C ALA A 31 -8.45 35.17 43.39
N ALA A 32 -7.98 36.24 42.72
CA ALA A 32 -7.30 36.14 41.44
C ALA A 32 -5.83 35.70 41.56
N THR A 33 -5.16 36.04 42.68
CA THR A 33 -3.74 35.70 42.92
C THR A 33 -3.54 34.35 43.64
N GLN A 34 -4.57 33.84 44.34
CA GLN A 34 -4.51 32.61 45.13
C GLN A 34 -5.45 31.50 44.63
N LEU A 35 -5.59 31.31 43.31
CA LEU A 35 -6.24 30.08 42.84
C LEU A 35 -5.38 28.87 43.19
N GLY A 36 -5.90 28.02 44.06
CA GLY A 36 -5.30 26.73 44.38
C GLY A 36 -5.16 25.86 43.13
N LYS A 37 -4.20 24.93 43.16
CA LYS A 37 -4.07 23.92 42.10
C LYS A 37 -5.40 23.16 41.98
N ASN A 38 -5.85 22.94 40.74
CA ASN A 38 -7.10 22.24 40.41
C ASN A 38 -8.41 22.93 40.85
N SER A 39 -8.37 24.20 41.28
CA SER A 39 -9.58 24.94 41.66
C SER A 39 -10.42 25.43 40.47
N VAL A 40 -9.87 25.41 39.24
CA VAL A 40 -10.56 25.79 38.00
C VAL A 40 -10.98 24.53 37.25
N GLY A 41 -12.26 24.19 37.33
CA GLY A 41 -12.87 23.12 36.55
C GLY A 41 -13.51 23.62 35.25
N SER A 42 -14.16 22.72 34.53
CA SER A 42 -14.81 23.02 33.24
C SER A 42 -15.91 24.08 33.35
N LYS A 43 -16.67 24.10 34.45
CA LYS A 43 -17.74 25.09 34.68
C LYS A 43 -17.22 26.52 34.82
N GLN A 44 -15.98 26.69 35.26
CA GLN A 44 -15.33 28.00 35.40
C GLN A 44 -14.72 28.50 34.07
N ILE A 45 -14.60 27.64 33.05
CA ILE A 45 -14.02 27.98 31.76
C ILE A 45 -15.15 28.28 30.77
N LYS A 46 -15.23 29.54 30.31
CA LYS A 46 -16.18 29.93 29.27
C LYS A 46 -15.88 29.17 27.96
N LYS A 47 -16.92 28.92 27.16
CA LYS A 47 -16.77 28.33 25.83
C LYS A 47 -15.79 29.15 25.00
N ASN A 48 -14.90 28.48 24.26
CA ASN A 48 -13.83 29.08 23.44
C ASN A 48 -12.81 29.94 24.22
N ALA A 49 -12.78 29.87 25.55
CA ALA A 49 -11.80 30.64 26.33
C ALA A 49 -10.35 30.16 26.13
N VAL A 50 -10.17 28.87 25.80
CA VAL A 50 -8.85 28.28 25.51
C VAL A 50 -8.65 28.26 24.00
N THR A 51 -7.89 29.23 23.50
CA THR A 51 -7.49 29.33 22.09
C THR A 51 -6.12 28.71 21.88
N SER A 52 -5.73 28.46 20.62
CA SER A 52 -4.41 27.93 20.26
C SER A 52 -3.26 28.74 20.88
N ALA A 53 -3.34 30.07 20.84
CA ALA A 53 -2.33 30.96 21.41
C ALA A 53 -2.16 30.82 22.95
N LYS A 54 -3.15 30.28 23.66
CA LYS A 54 -3.09 30.03 25.10
C LYS A 54 -2.52 28.65 25.45
N ILE A 55 -2.33 27.78 24.45
CA ILE A 55 -1.75 26.45 24.62
C ILE A 55 -0.27 26.54 24.27
N LYS A 56 0.59 26.35 25.28
CA LYS A 56 2.04 26.31 25.06
C LYS A 56 2.43 25.08 24.25
N LYS A 57 3.56 25.16 23.54
CA LYS A 57 4.15 24.00 22.85
C LYS A 57 4.33 22.83 23.84
N ASN A 58 3.98 21.62 23.41
CA ASN A 58 4.04 20.38 24.20
C ASN A 58 3.14 20.34 25.45
N ALA A 59 2.23 21.30 25.64
CA ALA A 59 1.29 21.28 26.77
C ALA A 59 0.29 20.11 26.71
N VAL A 60 0.00 19.62 25.50
CA VAL A 60 -0.87 18.46 25.26
C VAL A 60 0.00 17.28 24.86
N SER A 61 0.24 16.36 25.79
CA SER A 61 0.92 15.09 25.51
C SER A 61 -0.08 14.00 25.10
N GLY A 62 0.41 12.89 24.53
CA GLY A 62 -0.43 11.76 24.14
C GLY A 62 -1.30 11.24 25.29
N ALA A 63 -0.77 11.18 26.52
CA ALA A 63 -1.53 10.78 27.71
C ALA A 63 -2.67 11.75 28.10
N LYS A 64 -2.68 12.97 27.57
CA LYS A 64 -3.78 13.94 27.76
C LYS A 64 -4.86 13.82 26.68
N ILE A 65 -4.61 13.03 25.63
CA ILE A 65 -5.54 12.77 24.53
C ILE A 65 -6.21 11.43 24.80
N LYS A 66 -7.55 11.44 24.89
CA LYS A 66 -8.32 10.19 25.05
C LYS A 66 -8.26 9.37 23.77
N ASN A 67 -8.27 8.04 23.88
CA ASN A 67 -8.39 7.14 22.73
C ASN A 67 -9.60 7.51 21.86
N GLY A 68 -9.39 7.59 20.55
CA GLY A 68 -10.41 8.00 19.58
C GLY A 68 -10.76 9.49 19.57
N ALA A 69 -10.09 10.33 20.37
CA ALA A 69 -10.34 11.78 20.34
C ALA A 69 -9.92 12.43 19.02
N VAL A 70 -8.88 11.89 18.37
CA VAL A 70 -8.42 12.29 17.03
C VAL A 70 -8.95 11.27 16.02
N ASP A 71 -9.89 11.70 15.18
CA ASP A 71 -10.44 10.93 14.06
C ASP A 71 -9.95 11.53 12.73
N GLY A 72 -10.28 10.88 11.61
CA GLY A 72 -9.86 11.34 10.28
C GLY A 72 -10.27 12.78 9.98
N ALA A 73 -11.44 13.22 10.45
CA ALA A 73 -11.93 14.58 10.23
C ALA A 73 -11.10 15.67 10.96
N LYS A 74 -10.34 15.30 12.01
CA LYS A 74 -9.43 16.21 12.73
C LYS A 74 -8.02 16.21 12.16
N VAL A 75 -7.73 15.35 11.17
CA VAL A 75 -6.45 15.28 10.47
C VAL A 75 -6.65 15.87 9.08
N LYS A 76 -5.72 16.71 8.62
CA LYS A 76 -5.80 17.26 7.27
C LYS A 76 -5.40 16.19 6.26
N ASP A 77 -6.17 16.06 5.19
CA ASP A 77 -5.86 15.11 4.13
C ASP A 77 -4.46 15.34 3.55
N GLY A 78 -3.70 14.25 3.42
CA GLY A 78 -2.32 14.26 2.92
C GLY A 78 -1.28 14.90 3.86
N SER A 79 -1.63 15.24 5.11
CA SER A 79 -0.68 15.87 6.04
C SER A 79 0.25 14.91 6.75
N LEU A 80 -0.11 13.62 6.83
CA LEU A 80 0.70 12.58 7.46
C LEU A 80 1.62 11.93 6.44
N THR A 81 2.89 11.82 6.79
CA THR A 81 3.94 11.18 5.98
C THR A 81 4.45 9.91 6.65
N GLY A 82 5.31 9.16 5.97
CA GLY A 82 5.93 7.97 6.55
C GLY A 82 6.75 8.25 7.81
N SER A 83 7.24 9.49 8.01
CA SER A 83 7.95 9.88 9.22
C SER A 83 7.04 10.07 10.44
N ASP A 84 5.74 10.28 10.22
CA ASP A 84 4.75 10.48 11.29
C ASP A 84 4.15 9.16 11.79
N ILE A 85 4.39 8.06 11.06
CA ILE A 85 3.71 6.78 11.26
C ILE A 85 4.75 5.69 11.52
N ASN A 86 4.58 4.95 12.62
CA ASN A 86 5.34 3.73 12.83
C ASN A 86 4.77 2.61 11.96
N LEU A 87 5.34 2.45 10.76
CA LEU A 87 4.89 1.51 9.74
C LEU A 87 4.81 0.06 10.23
N GLY A 88 5.72 -0.36 11.12
CA GLY A 88 5.73 -1.72 11.66
C GLY A 88 4.55 -2.05 12.58
N THR A 89 3.75 -1.05 12.96
CA THR A 89 2.53 -1.24 13.74
C THR A 89 1.27 -1.28 12.89
N LEU A 90 1.38 -1.00 11.59
CA LEU A 90 0.26 -1.12 10.66
C LEU A 90 0.06 -2.60 10.33
N GLY A 91 -1.19 -3.08 10.45
CA GLY A 91 -1.57 -4.40 9.95
C GLY A 91 -1.61 -4.44 8.42
N THR A 92 -1.79 -5.63 7.86
CA THR A 92 -1.99 -5.82 6.42
C THR A 92 -3.23 -5.06 5.96
N VAL A 93 -3.09 -4.28 4.88
CA VAL A 93 -4.23 -3.65 4.20
C VAL A 93 -5.07 -4.76 3.56
N PRO A 94 -6.34 -4.97 3.97
CA PRO A 94 -7.11 -6.13 3.51
C PRO A 94 -7.40 -6.13 2.00
N ASN A 95 -7.55 -4.95 1.40
CA ASN A 95 -7.77 -4.78 -0.04
C ASN A 95 -7.02 -3.54 -0.52
N ALA A 96 -5.89 -3.74 -1.20
CA ALA A 96 -5.13 -2.68 -1.84
C ALA A 96 -5.44 -2.68 -3.35
N ASN A 97 -6.53 -2.04 -3.76
CA ASN A 97 -7.01 -2.03 -5.15
C ASN A 97 -6.05 -1.31 -6.12
N THR A 98 -5.10 -0.53 -5.59
CA THR A 98 -4.09 0.21 -6.36
C THR A 98 -2.76 0.16 -5.62
N ALA A 99 -2.16 -1.03 -5.55
CA ALA A 99 -0.70 -1.08 -5.48
C ALA A 99 -0.18 -0.56 -6.83
N LYS A 100 0.50 0.58 -6.85
CA LYS A 100 1.15 1.06 -8.08
C LYS A 100 2.22 0.05 -8.47
N LYS A 101 1.95 -0.75 -9.52
CA LYS A 101 2.83 -1.75 -10.15
C LYS A 101 3.61 -2.61 -9.16
N THR A 102 3.11 -3.83 -8.94
CA THR A 102 3.98 -4.93 -8.53
C THR A 102 4.31 -5.67 -9.83
N ASP A 103 5.58 -5.68 -10.22
CA ASP A 103 6.06 -6.64 -11.22
C ASP A 103 5.74 -8.03 -10.66
N GLN A 104 4.73 -8.68 -11.22
CA GLN A 104 4.26 -9.95 -10.69
C GLN A 104 5.07 -11.06 -11.37
N ILE A 105 5.75 -11.89 -10.58
CA ILE A 105 6.38 -13.12 -11.05
C ILE A 105 5.41 -14.27 -10.76
N ILE A 106 4.97 -14.96 -11.81
CA ILE A 106 4.04 -16.10 -11.72
C ILE A 106 4.77 -17.33 -12.24
N ASN A 107 4.80 -18.40 -11.44
CA ASN A 107 5.29 -19.69 -11.93
C ASN A 107 4.27 -20.30 -12.89
N ILE A 108 4.70 -20.68 -14.08
CA ILE A 108 3.90 -21.39 -15.07
C ILE A 108 4.36 -22.85 -15.07
N PHE A 109 3.39 -23.75 -15.00
CA PHE A 109 3.59 -25.18 -15.18
C PHE A 109 2.45 -25.72 -16.04
N TYR A 110 2.81 -26.25 -17.19
CA TYR A 110 1.91 -26.93 -18.12
C TYR A 110 2.36 -28.38 -18.29
N ARG A 111 1.38 -29.28 -18.28
CA ARG A 111 1.53 -30.68 -18.69
C ARG A 111 0.27 -31.06 -19.46
N GLY A 112 0.42 -31.39 -20.74
CA GLY A 112 -0.66 -31.83 -21.60
C GLY A 112 -0.26 -33.06 -22.41
N LYS A 113 -1.25 -33.89 -22.75
CA LYS A 113 -1.09 -34.96 -23.74
C LYS A 113 -1.60 -34.51 -25.10
N GLU A 114 -1.04 -35.09 -26.15
CA GLU A 114 -1.57 -34.91 -27.50
C GLU A 114 -3.09 -35.20 -27.53
N GLY A 115 -3.86 -34.24 -28.04
CA GLY A 115 -5.32 -34.33 -28.12
C GLY A 115 -6.09 -33.95 -26.85
N ASP A 116 -5.40 -33.50 -25.78
CA ASP A 116 -6.08 -32.94 -24.61
C ASP A 116 -6.83 -31.65 -24.97
N SER A 117 -7.84 -31.32 -24.14
CA SER A 117 -8.52 -30.03 -24.26
C SER A 117 -7.58 -28.88 -23.85
N PRO A 118 -7.72 -27.69 -24.46
CA PRO A 118 -6.91 -26.52 -24.13
C PRO A 118 -6.94 -26.19 -22.63
N GLN A 119 -5.78 -25.96 -22.01
CA GLN A 119 -5.66 -25.67 -20.58
C GLN A 119 -5.21 -24.22 -20.34
N ASN A 120 -5.81 -23.55 -19.35
CA ASN A 120 -5.38 -22.21 -18.95
C ASN A 120 -4.12 -22.30 -18.09
N ILE A 121 -3.00 -21.82 -18.62
CA ILE A 121 -1.70 -21.85 -17.94
C ILE A 121 -1.37 -20.52 -17.26
N LEU A 122 -1.99 -19.43 -17.71
CA LEU A 122 -1.85 -18.11 -17.13
C LEU A 122 -3.17 -17.36 -17.26
N ASN A 123 -3.60 -16.70 -16.18
CA ASN A 123 -4.70 -15.74 -16.22
C ASN A 123 -4.32 -14.53 -15.38
N VAL A 124 -3.83 -13.49 -16.06
CA VAL A 124 -3.34 -12.28 -15.40
C VAL A 124 -3.62 -11.05 -16.24
N ALA A 125 -4.00 -9.95 -15.59
CA ALA A 125 -4.18 -8.65 -16.22
C ALA A 125 -5.08 -8.65 -17.48
N GLY A 126 -6.08 -9.54 -17.52
CA GLY A 126 -7.02 -9.66 -18.66
C GLY A 126 -6.51 -10.51 -19.83
N LEU A 127 -5.27 -11.00 -19.75
CA LEU A 127 -4.70 -12.00 -20.65
C LEU A 127 -4.88 -13.39 -20.02
N THR A 128 -5.63 -14.25 -20.71
CA THR A 128 -5.62 -15.68 -20.48
C THR A 128 -4.78 -16.32 -21.56
N LEU A 129 -3.73 -17.02 -21.16
CA LEU A 129 -2.97 -17.90 -22.03
C LEU A 129 -3.48 -19.31 -21.85
N THR A 130 -3.85 -19.91 -22.96
CA THR A 130 -4.30 -21.28 -23.03
C THR A 130 -3.36 -22.04 -23.94
N GLU A 131 -2.85 -23.16 -23.46
CA GLU A 131 -1.95 -24.04 -24.20
C GLU A 131 -2.63 -25.37 -24.51
N THR A 132 -2.34 -25.91 -25.69
CA THR A 132 -2.75 -27.26 -26.11
C THR A 132 -1.54 -27.96 -26.68
N CYS A 133 -1.35 -29.22 -26.28
CA CYS A 133 -0.28 -30.07 -26.80
C CYS A 133 -0.74 -30.66 -28.13
N GLU A 134 -0.09 -30.28 -29.22
CA GLU A 134 -0.41 -30.79 -30.57
C GLU A 134 0.48 -31.98 -30.94
N SER A 135 1.74 -31.97 -30.51
CA SER A 135 2.67 -33.10 -30.60
C SER A 135 3.73 -32.95 -29.50
N SER A 136 4.62 -33.93 -29.32
CA SER A 136 5.62 -33.97 -28.22
C SER A 136 6.31 -32.63 -27.93
N ASN A 137 6.58 -31.85 -28.99
CA ASN A 137 7.38 -30.63 -28.94
C ASN A 137 6.65 -29.42 -29.53
N ASN A 138 5.32 -29.47 -29.68
CA ASN A 138 4.57 -28.39 -30.30
C ASN A 138 3.39 -27.93 -29.46
N ILE A 139 3.35 -26.61 -29.19
CA ILE A 139 2.34 -26.00 -28.33
C ILE A 139 1.60 -24.89 -29.06
N ASP A 140 0.28 -25.01 -29.07
CA ASP A 140 -0.60 -23.95 -29.54
C ASP A 140 -0.86 -22.92 -28.45
N ALA A 141 -0.35 -21.70 -28.62
CA ALA A 141 -0.67 -20.57 -27.76
C ALA A 141 -1.95 -19.86 -28.20
N ARG A 142 -2.75 -19.40 -27.24
CA ARG A 142 -3.98 -18.63 -27.46
C ARG A 142 -4.05 -17.42 -26.53
N THR A 143 -4.63 -16.33 -27.02
CA THR A 143 -4.89 -15.09 -26.25
C THR A 143 -6.39 -14.86 -26.05
N SER A 144 -6.75 -14.25 -24.92
CA SER A 144 -8.10 -13.71 -24.70
C SER A 144 -8.29 -12.26 -25.14
N VAL A 145 -7.24 -11.61 -25.68
CA VAL A 145 -7.23 -10.17 -25.99
C VAL A 145 -6.96 -9.94 -27.49
N ALA A 146 -7.83 -9.16 -28.14
CA ALA A 146 -7.67 -8.76 -29.54
C ALA A 146 -6.50 -7.80 -29.75
N HIS A 147 -5.90 -7.87 -30.94
CA HIS A 147 -4.75 -7.06 -31.35
C HIS A 147 -3.56 -7.16 -30.38
N SER A 148 -3.35 -8.33 -29.80
CA SER A 148 -2.16 -8.58 -28.99
C SER A 148 -0.95 -8.85 -29.89
N VAL A 149 0.23 -8.59 -29.37
CA VAL A 149 1.50 -8.94 -30.01
C VAL A 149 2.08 -10.12 -29.25
N ILE A 150 2.53 -11.14 -29.98
CA ILE A 150 3.38 -12.21 -29.46
C ILE A 150 4.71 -12.17 -30.20
N ASP A 151 5.80 -12.15 -29.44
CA ASP A 151 7.18 -12.22 -29.91
C ASP A 151 7.83 -13.45 -29.29
N VAL A 152 8.33 -14.39 -30.09
CA VAL A 152 9.04 -15.59 -29.64
C VAL A 152 10.49 -15.52 -30.10
N VAL A 153 11.41 -15.70 -29.15
CA VAL A 153 12.86 -15.75 -29.41
C VAL A 153 13.40 -17.07 -28.88
N THR A 154 14.13 -17.79 -29.74
CA THR A 154 14.90 -18.98 -29.38
C THR A 154 16.38 -18.60 -29.20
N ALA A 155 16.96 -18.97 -28.05
CA ALA A 155 18.32 -18.54 -27.72
C ALA A 155 19.43 -19.29 -28.51
N GLN A 156 19.13 -20.47 -29.04
CA GLN A 156 20.09 -21.35 -29.70
C GLN A 156 20.36 -20.92 -31.13
N ASP A 157 19.31 -20.63 -31.91
CA ASP A 157 19.41 -20.32 -33.34
C ASP A 157 19.31 -18.83 -33.66
N ASN A 158 19.00 -17.98 -32.66
CA ASN A 158 18.60 -16.58 -32.84
C ASN A 158 17.41 -16.42 -33.79
N ASP A 159 16.54 -17.43 -33.85
CA ASP A 159 15.31 -17.36 -34.60
C ASP A 159 14.31 -16.49 -33.82
N TYR A 160 13.61 -15.66 -34.59
CA TYR A 160 12.63 -14.73 -34.09
C TYR A 160 11.38 -14.86 -34.93
N GLU A 161 10.29 -15.24 -34.26
CA GLU A 161 8.97 -15.29 -34.83
C GLU A 161 8.06 -14.32 -34.09
N ALA A 162 7.17 -13.66 -34.83
CA ALA A 162 6.23 -12.73 -34.23
C ALA A 162 4.91 -12.68 -34.98
N ASN A 163 3.83 -12.53 -34.21
CA ASN A 163 2.54 -12.12 -34.71
C ASN A 163 2.13 -10.82 -34.01
N ILE A 164 2.05 -9.74 -34.81
CA ILE A 164 1.79 -8.38 -34.33
C ILE A 164 0.30 -8.02 -34.28
N ASP A 165 -0.59 -8.91 -34.73
CA ASP A 165 -2.04 -8.70 -34.72
C ASP A 165 -2.76 -9.99 -34.29
N PHE A 166 -2.31 -10.56 -33.17
CA PHE A 166 -2.81 -11.82 -32.64
C PHE A 166 -4.17 -11.63 -31.97
N ASN A 167 -5.20 -12.28 -32.53
CA ASN A 167 -6.60 -12.13 -32.12
C ASN A 167 -7.17 -13.37 -31.40
N PRO A 168 -8.20 -13.21 -30.54
CA PRO A 168 -8.87 -14.32 -29.88
C PRO A 168 -9.37 -15.36 -30.88
N GLY A 169 -8.92 -16.60 -30.70
CA GLY A 169 -9.27 -17.73 -31.57
C GLY A 169 -8.25 -18.05 -32.65
N GLU A 170 -7.26 -17.18 -32.89
CA GLU A 170 -6.08 -17.52 -33.67
C GLU A 170 -5.16 -18.46 -32.88
N LEU A 171 -4.44 -19.30 -33.61
CA LEU A 171 -3.42 -20.19 -33.07
C LEU A 171 -2.07 -19.64 -33.48
N PHE A 172 -1.15 -19.60 -32.52
CA PHE A 172 0.26 -19.36 -32.78
C PHE A 172 1.01 -20.59 -32.29
N GLU A 173 1.61 -21.29 -33.24
CA GLU A 173 2.40 -22.49 -33.02
C GLU A 173 3.75 -22.09 -32.42
N ILE A 174 4.08 -22.65 -31.27
CA ILE A 174 5.40 -22.50 -30.64
C ILE A 174 6.14 -23.81 -30.86
N ASP A 175 6.98 -23.83 -31.88
CA ASP A 175 7.87 -24.95 -32.17
C ASP A 175 8.96 -25.02 -31.08
N MET A 176 8.95 -26.11 -30.32
CA MET A 176 9.97 -26.42 -29.31
C MET A 176 10.96 -27.46 -29.84
N GLY A 177 10.97 -27.71 -31.16
CA GLY A 177 11.67 -28.82 -31.78
C GLY A 177 12.88 -28.43 -32.62
N HIS A 178 14.05 -28.34 -32.01
CA HIS A 178 15.28 -28.75 -32.70
C HIS A 178 16.24 -29.51 -31.79
N ASP A 179 16.57 -30.74 -32.20
CA ASP A 179 17.26 -31.79 -31.44
C ASP A 179 18.78 -31.51 -31.30
N GLN A 180 19.20 -30.34 -30.78
CA GLN A 180 20.61 -29.90 -30.85
C GLN A 180 21.16 -29.23 -29.57
N GLY A 181 20.78 -29.66 -28.36
CA GLY A 181 21.64 -29.48 -27.17
C GLY A 181 20.95 -29.39 -25.80
N PRO A 182 21.73 -29.56 -24.70
CA PRO A 182 21.22 -29.93 -23.37
C PRO A 182 20.39 -28.88 -22.60
N THR A 183 20.24 -27.65 -23.11
CA THR A 183 19.40 -26.62 -22.47
C THR A 183 19.00 -25.53 -23.47
N GLU A 184 17.79 -25.59 -24.02
CA GLU A 184 17.26 -24.50 -24.83
C GLU A 184 16.35 -23.61 -23.99
N MET A 185 16.63 -22.30 -23.99
CA MET A 185 15.76 -21.31 -23.39
C MET A 185 14.96 -20.64 -24.49
N TYR A 186 13.67 -20.54 -24.23
CA TYR A 186 12.71 -19.90 -25.10
C TYR A 186 12.03 -18.77 -24.35
N THR A 187 11.78 -17.67 -25.05
CA THR A 187 11.08 -16.53 -24.47
C THR A 187 9.92 -16.14 -25.37
N ALA A 188 8.68 -16.20 -24.87
CA ALA A 188 7.56 -15.47 -25.49
C ALA A 188 7.27 -14.20 -24.71
N GLN A 189 7.17 -13.10 -25.42
CA GLN A 189 6.67 -11.85 -24.89
C GLN A 189 5.32 -11.53 -25.50
N TYR A 190 4.31 -11.43 -24.64
CA TYR A 190 2.96 -11.02 -24.98
C TYR A 190 2.76 -9.57 -24.59
N THR A 191 2.28 -8.76 -25.52
CA THR A 191 1.93 -7.36 -25.26
C THR A 191 0.49 -7.08 -25.68
N THR A 192 -0.31 -6.51 -24.79
CA THR A 192 -1.70 -6.14 -25.09
C THR A 192 -1.82 -4.64 -25.44
N PRO A 193 -2.86 -4.22 -26.19
CA PRO A 193 -3.13 -2.80 -26.43
C PRO A 193 -3.35 -1.96 -25.16
N ALA A 194 -3.74 -2.60 -24.06
CA ALA A 194 -3.89 -1.98 -22.75
C ALA A 194 -2.55 -1.68 -22.05
N GLY A 195 -1.41 -2.05 -22.65
CA GLY A 195 -0.07 -1.81 -22.11
C GLY A 195 0.39 -2.85 -21.10
N VAL A 196 -0.32 -3.98 -20.98
CA VAL A 196 0.14 -5.15 -20.21
C VAL A 196 1.21 -5.85 -21.01
N ASN A 197 2.36 -6.08 -20.40
CA ASN A 197 3.46 -6.86 -20.96
C ASN A 197 3.72 -8.09 -20.09
N VAL A 198 3.70 -9.26 -20.72
CA VAL A 198 3.96 -10.57 -20.08
C VAL A 198 5.11 -11.23 -20.80
N VAL A 199 6.22 -11.45 -20.10
CA VAL A 199 7.36 -12.22 -20.63
C VAL A 199 7.35 -13.58 -19.97
N ILE A 200 7.27 -14.64 -20.76
CA ILE A 200 7.34 -16.03 -20.32
C ILE A 200 8.66 -16.60 -20.79
N ILE A 201 9.42 -17.13 -19.85
CA ILE A 201 10.67 -17.85 -20.12
C ILE A 201 10.44 -19.31 -19.78
N TRP A 202 10.68 -20.21 -20.72
CA TRP A 202 10.66 -21.66 -20.49
C TRP A 202 11.97 -22.30 -20.93
N HIS A 203 12.20 -23.48 -20.37
CA HIS A 203 13.38 -24.28 -20.59
C HIS A 203 12.92 -25.60 -21.19
N ASP A 204 13.43 -25.94 -22.38
CA ASP A 204 13.35 -27.29 -22.88
C ASP A 204 14.46 -28.14 -22.24
N VAL A 205 14.12 -29.37 -21.89
CA VAL A 205 15.02 -30.31 -21.23
C VAL A 205 14.90 -31.61 -21.99
N ASP A 206 15.95 -31.95 -22.74
CA ASP A 206 16.06 -33.15 -23.57
C ASP A 206 15.35 -34.35 -22.92
N ALA A 207 14.45 -34.98 -23.68
CA ALA A 207 13.73 -36.18 -23.24
C ALA A 207 14.68 -37.33 -22.84
N GLU A 208 15.92 -37.34 -23.35
CA GLU A 208 16.93 -38.39 -23.10
C GLU A 208 17.68 -38.25 -21.76
N GLU A 209 17.90 -37.03 -21.23
CA GLU A 209 18.54 -36.85 -19.91
C GLU A 209 17.54 -36.92 -18.75
N GLY A 210 16.25 -37.02 -19.06
CA GLY A 210 15.17 -37.11 -18.10
C GLY A 210 14.84 -35.73 -17.50
N PRO A 211 13.56 -35.33 -17.45
CA PRO A 211 13.21 -34.01 -16.97
C PRO A 211 13.51 -33.88 -15.48
N ILE A 212 14.08 -32.74 -15.09
CA ILE A 212 14.22 -32.30 -13.69
C ILE A 212 12.86 -32.30 -12.94
N PHE A 213 11.76 -32.34 -13.71
CA PHE A 213 10.38 -32.52 -13.25
C PHE A 213 9.66 -33.71 -13.92
N GLY A 214 10.27 -34.90 -13.91
CA GLY A 214 9.59 -36.20 -13.98
C GLY A 214 8.89 -36.57 -15.30
N GLY A 215 9.48 -37.55 -16.01
CA GLY A 215 8.92 -38.39 -17.07
C GLY A 215 8.07 -37.68 -18.15
N SER A 216 8.67 -37.42 -19.31
CA SER A 216 7.93 -37.24 -20.56
C SER A 216 7.86 -38.58 -21.30
N THR A 217 6.67 -38.99 -21.73
CA THR A 217 6.48 -40.02 -22.76
C THR A 217 6.34 -39.34 -24.11
N ALA A 218 6.56 -40.05 -25.23
CA ALA A 218 6.56 -39.47 -26.59
C ALA A 218 5.34 -38.62 -27.00
N ASP A 219 4.24 -38.66 -26.23
CA ASP A 219 2.98 -37.96 -26.49
C ASP A 219 2.64 -36.88 -25.43
N GLU A 220 3.60 -36.43 -24.60
CA GLU A 220 3.40 -35.41 -23.55
C GLU A 220 4.22 -34.13 -23.79
N CYS A 221 3.55 -32.97 -23.71
CA CYS A 221 4.19 -31.65 -23.68
C CYS A 221 4.37 -31.16 -22.23
N LEU A 222 5.54 -30.59 -21.93
CA LEU A 222 5.86 -30.03 -20.62
C LEU A 222 6.45 -28.62 -20.76
N VAL A 223 5.84 -27.64 -20.10
CA VAL A 223 6.39 -26.28 -20.01
C VAL A 223 6.50 -25.90 -18.55
N ALA A 224 7.70 -25.47 -18.14
CA ALA A 224 7.92 -24.89 -16.83
C ALA A 224 8.65 -23.56 -17.01
N GLY A 225 8.15 -22.51 -16.35
CA GLY A 225 8.65 -21.17 -16.60
C GLY A 225 8.22 -20.11 -15.61
N LEU A 226 8.67 -18.89 -15.86
CA LEU A 226 8.30 -17.70 -15.10
C LEU A 226 7.63 -16.69 -16.03
N ALA A 227 6.45 -16.21 -15.65
CA ALA A 227 5.81 -15.06 -16.26
C ALA A 227 6.11 -13.80 -15.46
N TYR A 228 6.70 -12.80 -16.12
CA TYR A 228 6.91 -11.46 -15.59
C TYR A 228 5.82 -10.53 -16.12
N VAL A 229 5.00 -9.98 -15.23
CA VAL A 229 3.87 -9.11 -15.60
C VAL A 229 4.16 -7.69 -15.14
N SER A 230 4.17 -6.74 -16.08
CA SER A 230 4.44 -5.31 -15.80
C SER A 230 3.40 -4.36 -16.36
#